data_AF-A0A519SSZ6-F1
#
_entry.id   AF-A0A519SSZ6-F1
#
_cell.length_a   1.000
_cell.length_b   1.000
_cell.length_c   1.000
_cell.angle_alpha   90.00
_cell.angle_beta   90.00
_cell.angle_gamma   90.00
#
_symmetry.space_group_name_H-M   'P 1'
#
loop_
_entity.id
_entity.type
_entity.pdbx_description
1 polymer ?
#
loop_
_entity_poly.entity_id
_entity_poly.type
_entity_poly.pdbx_seq_one_letter_code
_entity_poly.pdbx_strand_id
1 'polypeptide(L)'
;MITPATYTLEWIMALRSKLGKKVDPKMIEKVINALVLLEKLRINGLELIFKGGTSLLLTAKTPKRFSIDIDIITEHTEKEITAVLDKIVGDGLFLRWEADNDRKTAIEAPVTHYKLYYKSKVDTSHVEEPILLDVLHTANPYPVVVDHPVEHDWLQCEGEPVLVKVPVYDCILGDKLTAFAPKTTGILYTKERPVEVIKQLYDLSYLFDKIESLPLVKESYEHVVVEELAFRKLTITYAEVLDDTIEACLVIAQRKESEEFNHLHRGIMNITNFIIDRFKIEEAIVAAGKIAYLCLLLKSEDEMVVEHFQSPSQIKDLSITKQDFNWLNKLKKSNPEAFFYWEKAIALKDK
;
A
#
# COMPACT_ATOMS: atom_id res chain seq x y z
N MET A 1 -6.52 19.81 -15.07
CA MET A 1 -7.32 18.63 -15.50
C MET A 1 -6.52 17.77 -16.47
N ILE A 2 -6.75 16.46 -16.48
CA ILE A 2 -6.05 15.51 -17.37
C ILE A 2 -6.51 15.67 -18.83
N THR A 3 -5.58 15.73 -19.77
CA THR A 3 -5.86 15.99 -21.19
C THR A 3 -5.92 14.72 -22.03
N PRO A 4 -6.61 14.75 -23.20
CA PRO A 4 -6.64 13.64 -24.15
C PRO A 4 -5.26 13.13 -24.62
N ALA A 5 -4.23 13.96 -24.54
CA ALA A 5 -2.89 13.58 -24.97
C ALA A 5 -2.27 12.49 -24.06
N THR A 6 -2.70 12.42 -22.79
CA THR A 6 -2.21 11.41 -21.83
C THR A 6 -2.53 9.97 -22.26
N TYR A 7 -3.58 9.75 -23.05
CA TYR A 7 -4.03 8.41 -23.43
C TYR A 7 -3.28 7.86 -24.65
N THR A 8 -2.44 8.66 -25.29
CA THR A 8 -1.83 8.27 -26.57
C THR A 8 -0.77 7.19 -26.39
N LEU A 9 -0.66 6.28 -27.36
CA LEU A 9 0.41 5.28 -27.40
C LEU A 9 1.79 5.94 -27.37
N GLU A 10 1.94 7.09 -28.05
CA GLU A 10 3.15 7.88 -28.06
C GLU A 10 3.55 8.33 -26.65
N TRP A 11 2.62 8.92 -25.89
CA TRP A 11 2.87 9.34 -24.50
C TRP A 11 3.27 8.16 -23.61
N ILE A 12 2.51 7.05 -23.69
CA ILE A 12 2.79 5.84 -22.90
C ILE A 12 4.20 5.28 -23.20
N MET A 13 4.59 5.25 -24.47
CA MET A 13 5.92 4.78 -24.87
C MET A 13 7.03 5.77 -24.49
N ALA A 14 6.76 7.07 -24.51
CA ALA A 14 7.67 8.08 -24.00
C ALA A 14 7.91 7.92 -22.49
N LEU A 15 6.85 7.71 -21.70
CA LEU A 15 6.97 7.41 -20.26
C LEU A 15 7.75 6.12 -20.02
N ARG A 16 7.45 5.04 -20.75
CA ARG A 16 8.20 3.79 -20.66
C ARG A 16 9.70 4.01 -20.92
N SER A 17 10.03 4.88 -21.87
CA SER A 17 11.43 5.19 -22.18
C SER A 17 12.13 5.93 -21.04
N LYS A 18 11.41 6.79 -20.31
CA LYS A 18 11.91 7.48 -19.10
C LYS A 18 12.03 6.56 -17.89
N LEU A 19 11.03 5.70 -17.65
CA LEU A 19 10.96 4.78 -16.50
C LEU A 19 11.86 3.55 -16.67
N GLY A 20 12.19 3.20 -17.92
CA GLY A 20 13.09 2.11 -18.28
C GLY A 20 12.41 1.04 -19.15
N LYS A 21 13.15 0.53 -20.14
CA LYS A 21 12.62 -0.40 -21.17
C LYS A 21 12.02 -1.70 -20.63
N LYS A 22 12.33 -2.10 -19.39
CA LYS A 22 11.79 -3.29 -18.73
C LYS A 22 10.36 -3.10 -18.22
N VAL A 23 9.91 -1.85 -18.04
CA VAL A 23 8.55 -1.54 -17.61
C VAL A 23 7.57 -1.98 -18.70
N ASP A 24 6.51 -2.68 -18.27
CA ASP A 24 5.40 -3.05 -19.13
C ASP A 24 4.55 -1.81 -19.46
N PRO A 25 4.44 -1.39 -20.73
CA PRO A 25 3.60 -0.26 -21.11
C PRO A 25 2.12 -0.44 -20.73
N LYS A 26 1.61 -1.67 -20.60
CA LYS A 26 0.23 -1.91 -20.14
C LYS A 26 0.04 -1.45 -18.70
N MET A 27 1.05 -1.61 -17.84
CA MET A 27 0.98 -1.12 -16.46
C MET A 27 0.88 0.40 -16.41
N ILE A 28 1.68 1.10 -17.23
CA ILE A 28 1.61 2.57 -17.35
C ILE A 28 0.21 2.99 -17.79
N GLU A 29 -0.33 2.35 -18.83
CA GLU A 29 -1.68 2.64 -19.32
C GLU A 29 -2.76 2.43 -18.24
N LYS A 30 -2.67 1.34 -17.47
CA LYS A 30 -3.60 1.08 -16.37
C LYS A 30 -3.53 2.13 -15.27
N VAL A 31 -2.33 2.58 -14.89
CA VAL A 31 -2.19 3.68 -13.91
C VAL A 31 -2.83 4.96 -14.43
N ILE A 32 -2.61 5.31 -15.70
CA ILE A 32 -3.21 6.50 -16.32
C ILE A 32 -4.74 6.42 -16.26
N ASN A 33 -5.32 5.30 -16.69
CA ASN A 33 -6.77 5.12 -16.67
C ASN A 33 -7.35 5.09 -15.25
N ALA A 34 -6.61 4.55 -14.27
CA ALA A 34 -7.00 4.60 -12.86
C ALA A 34 -7.08 6.04 -12.32
N LEU A 35 -6.04 6.86 -12.53
CA LEU A 35 -6.05 8.25 -12.08
C LEU A 35 -7.10 9.11 -12.81
N VAL A 36 -7.39 8.75 -14.06
CA VAL A 36 -8.46 9.41 -14.82
C VAL A 36 -9.84 9.02 -14.31
N LEU A 37 -10.05 7.75 -13.96
CA LEU A 37 -11.27 7.34 -13.27
C LEU A 37 -11.45 8.14 -11.97
N LEU A 38 -10.40 8.29 -11.18
CA LEU A 38 -10.42 9.10 -9.96
C LEU A 38 -10.82 10.56 -10.23
N GLU A 39 -10.22 11.21 -11.23
CA GLU A 39 -10.58 12.57 -11.64
C GLU A 39 -12.07 12.65 -12.03
N LYS A 40 -12.55 11.68 -12.82
CA LYS A 40 -13.92 11.62 -13.30
C LYS A 40 -14.96 11.37 -12.21
N LEU A 41 -14.62 10.56 -11.20
CA LEU A 41 -15.47 10.36 -10.01
C LEU A 41 -15.70 11.69 -9.29
N ARG A 42 -14.63 12.47 -9.06
CA ARG A 42 -14.73 13.79 -8.42
C ARG A 42 -15.49 14.81 -9.27
N ILE A 43 -15.19 14.91 -10.57
CA ILE A 43 -15.87 15.85 -11.48
C ILE A 43 -17.39 15.59 -11.49
N ASN A 44 -17.81 14.33 -11.41
CA ASN A 44 -19.22 13.95 -11.40
C ASN A 44 -19.89 14.08 -10.01
N GLY A 45 -19.20 14.68 -9.04
CA GLY A 45 -19.75 15.08 -7.74
C GLY A 45 -19.66 14.01 -6.65
N LEU A 46 -18.86 12.96 -6.84
CA LEU A 46 -18.68 11.94 -5.80
C LEU A 46 -17.67 12.42 -4.75
N GLU A 47 -18.14 12.77 -3.55
CA GLU A 47 -17.27 13.08 -2.41
C GLU A 47 -16.61 11.79 -1.90
N LEU A 48 -15.28 11.78 -1.86
CA LEU A 48 -14.51 10.57 -1.58
C LEU A 48 -13.18 10.89 -0.89
N ILE A 49 -12.65 9.89 -0.20
CA ILE A 49 -11.26 9.84 0.26
C ILE A 49 -10.56 8.76 -0.55
N PHE A 50 -9.49 9.14 -1.24
CA PHE A 50 -8.69 8.22 -2.05
C PHE A 50 -7.60 7.58 -1.18
N LYS A 51 -7.59 6.24 -1.11
CA LYS A 51 -6.67 5.46 -0.26
C LYS A 51 -5.93 4.40 -1.08
N GLY A 52 -5.30 3.46 -0.39
CA GLY A 52 -4.69 2.28 -0.99
C GLY A 52 -3.39 2.55 -1.74
N GLY A 53 -2.94 1.56 -2.51
CA GLY A 53 -1.61 1.61 -3.15
C GLY A 53 -1.48 2.69 -4.22
N THR A 54 -2.58 3.05 -4.88
CA THR A 54 -2.56 4.02 -5.97
C THR A 54 -2.57 5.46 -5.43
N SER A 55 -3.12 5.71 -4.24
CA SER A 55 -2.94 6.99 -3.54
C SER A 55 -1.48 7.27 -3.19
N LEU A 56 -0.72 6.23 -2.81
CA LEU A 56 0.71 6.33 -2.55
C LEU A 56 1.50 6.65 -3.84
N LEU A 57 1.07 6.10 -4.98
CA LEU A 57 1.63 6.43 -6.28
C LEU A 57 1.40 7.89 -6.62
N LEU A 58 0.16 8.38 -6.49
CA LEU A 58 -0.21 9.77 -6.82
C LEU A 58 0.55 10.79 -5.97
N THR A 59 0.68 10.52 -4.68
CA THR A 59 1.29 11.46 -3.71
C THR A 59 2.81 11.40 -3.69
N ALA A 60 3.43 10.30 -4.16
CA ALA A 60 4.87 10.16 -4.17
C ALA A 60 5.48 10.91 -5.37
N LYS A 61 6.40 11.84 -5.09
CA LYS A 61 7.20 12.53 -6.13
C LYS A 61 7.90 11.56 -7.09
N THR A 62 8.30 10.39 -6.60
CA THR A 62 8.83 9.31 -7.42
C THR A 62 8.17 8.01 -6.98
N PRO A 63 7.20 7.49 -7.76
CA PRO A 63 6.55 6.23 -7.44
C PRO A 63 7.55 5.10 -7.23
N LYS A 64 7.31 4.27 -6.23
CA LYS A 64 8.15 3.11 -5.93
C LYS A 64 7.67 1.84 -6.61
N ARG A 65 6.37 1.74 -6.85
CA ARG A 65 5.74 0.61 -7.52
C ARG A 65 4.53 1.03 -8.33
N PHE A 66 4.14 0.19 -9.28
CA PHE A 66 2.88 0.32 -9.98
C PHE A 66 1.73 -0.13 -9.09
N SER A 67 0.63 0.61 -9.13
CA SER A 67 -0.66 0.28 -8.51
C SER A 67 -1.75 0.76 -9.46
N ILE A 68 -2.72 -0.10 -9.75
CA ILE A 68 -3.66 0.08 -10.87
C ILE A 68 -5.13 0.10 -10.44
N ASP A 69 -5.40 -0.20 -9.17
CA ASP A 69 -6.74 -0.24 -8.60
C ASP A 69 -7.06 1.11 -7.96
N ILE A 70 -8.33 1.51 -7.95
CA ILE A 70 -8.80 2.69 -7.24
C ILE A 70 -9.54 2.23 -5.99
N ASP A 71 -8.94 2.53 -4.83
CA ASP A 71 -9.53 2.27 -3.51
C ASP A 71 -10.05 3.59 -2.94
N ILE A 72 -11.35 3.69 -2.68
CA ILE A 72 -11.97 4.90 -2.11
C ILE A 72 -12.80 4.60 -0.87
N ILE A 73 -12.92 5.61 0.00
CA ILE A 73 -13.90 5.64 1.09
C ILE A 73 -14.94 6.71 0.79
N THR A 74 -16.21 6.39 0.99
CA THR A 74 -17.31 7.35 0.83
C THR A 74 -18.54 6.96 1.66
N GLU A 75 -19.34 7.95 2.04
CA GLU A 75 -20.66 7.75 2.65
C GLU A 75 -21.80 7.73 1.61
N HIS A 76 -21.47 7.91 0.32
CA HIS A 76 -22.44 7.78 -0.77
C HIS A 76 -23.01 6.37 -0.86
N THR A 77 -24.29 6.30 -1.21
CA THR A 77 -25.00 5.04 -1.43
C THR A 77 -24.58 4.40 -2.76
N GLU A 78 -24.71 3.06 -2.86
CA GLU A 78 -24.47 2.33 -4.11
C GLU A 78 -25.25 2.90 -5.30
N LYS A 79 -26.48 3.38 -5.07
CA LYS A 79 -27.29 4.02 -6.11
C LYS A 79 -26.69 5.35 -6.61
N GLU A 80 -26.11 6.15 -5.73
CA GLU A 80 -25.45 7.40 -6.12
C GLU A 80 -24.15 7.12 -6.88
N ILE A 81 -23.38 6.12 -6.43
CA ILE A 81 -22.15 5.69 -7.09
C ILE A 81 -22.45 5.18 -8.49
N THR A 82 -23.38 4.24 -8.64
CA THR A 82 -23.74 3.67 -9.95
C THR A 82 -24.27 4.74 -10.91
N ALA A 83 -25.03 5.73 -10.43
CA ALA A 83 -25.45 6.88 -11.23
C ALA A 83 -24.26 7.76 -11.69
N VAL A 84 -23.21 7.88 -10.87
CA VAL A 84 -21.95 8.53 -11.28
C VAL A 84 -21.22 7.68 -12.32
N LEU A 85 -21.13 6.37 -12.14
CA LEU A 85 -20.50 5.47 -13.12
C LEU A 85 -21.21 5.51 -14.48
N ASP A 86 -22.53 5.59 -14.51
CA ASP A 86 -23.32 5.75 -15.74
C ASP A 86 -22.97 7.06 -16.47
N LYS A 87 -22.80 8.17 -15.74
CA LYS A 87 -22.35 9.45 -16.33
C LYS A 87 -20.95 9.33 -16.91
N ILE A 88 -20.03 8.68 -16.18
CA ILE A 88 -18.64 8.47 -16.62
C ILE A 88 -18.58 7.63 -17.91
N VAL A 89 -19.42 6.60 -18.04
CA VAL A 89 -19.56 5.84 -19.29
C VAL A 89 -20.18 6.70 -20.39
N GLY A 90 -21.16 7.55 -20.07
CA GLY A 90 -21.77 8.50 -21.00
C GLY A 90 -20.79 9.51 -21.62
N ASP A 91 -19.70 9.84 -20.93
CA ASP A 91 -18.60 10.68 -21.45
C ASP A 91 -17.79 10.00 -22.57
N GLY A 92 -17.94 8.68 -22.75
CA GLY A 92 -17.34 7.90 -23.84
C GLY A 92 -15.88 7.49 -23.65
N LEU A 93 -15.25 7.85 -22.53
CA LEU A 93 -13.88 7.42 -22.21
C LEU A 93 -13.83 5.96 -21.73
N PHE A 94 -14.77 5.60 -20.86
CA PHE A 94 -15.01 4.21 -20.44
C PHE A 94 -16.20 3.65 -21.24
N LEU A 95 -16.10 2.39 -21.64
CA LEU A 95 -17.05 1.73 -22.53
C LEU A 95 -18.29 1.23 -21.78
N ARG A 96 -18.07 0.70 -20.57
CA ARG A 96 -19.10 0.15 -19.67
C ARG A 96 -18.52 -0.02 -18.27
N TRP A 97 -19.39 -0.23 -17.31
CA TRP A 97 -19.02 -0.72 -15.98
C TRP A 97 -19.79 -2.00 -15.66
N GLU A 98 -19.25 -2.81 -14.75
CA GLU A 98 -19.96 -3.96 -14.16
C GLU A 98 -19.74 -3.97 -12.65
N ALA A 99 -20.75 -4.40 -11.90
CA ALA A 99 -20.59 -4.74 -10.49
C ALA A 99 -19.92 -6.13 -10.39
N ASP A 100 -19.00 -6.29 -9.45
CA ASP A 100 -18.34 -7.55 -9.08
C ASP A 100 -18.62 -7.87 -7.59
N ASN A 101 -19.86 -7.62 -7.17
CA ASN A 101 -20.33 -7.70 -5.79
C ASN A 101 -20.76 -9.12 -5.37
N ASP A 102 -20.96 -10.03 -6.33
CA ASP A 102 -21.29 -11.44 -6.05
C ASP A 102 -20.09 -12.26 -5.55
N ARG A 103 -18.93 -11.63 -5.37
CA ARG A 103 -17.80 -12.23 -4.68
C ARG A 103 -18.27 -12.58 -3.27
N LYS A 104 -18.37 -13.87 -2.98
CA LYS A 104 -18.51 -14.39 -1.61
C LYS A 104 -17.24 -14.06 -0.83
N THR A 105 -17.05 -12.80 -0.43
CA THR A 105 -16.00 -12.40 0.50
C THR A 105 -16.41 -12.87 1.88
N ALA A 106 -15.53 -13.63 2.54
CA ALA A 106 -15.73 -14.10 3.91
C ALA A 106 -15.69 -12.95 4.96
N ILE A 107 -15.58 -11.71 4.50
CA ILE A 107 -15.40 -10.50 5.31
C ILE A 107 -16.69 -9.69 5.14
N GLU A 108 -17.40 -9.41 6.23
CA GLU A 108 -18.64 -8.62 6.22
C GLU A 108 -18.37 -7.10 6.12
N ALA A 109 -17.24 -6.73 5.52
CA ALA A 109 -16.91 -5.32 5.30
C ALA A 109 -17.91 -4.73 4.30
N PRO A 110 -18.37 -3.48 4.51
CA PRO A 110 -19.31 -2.81 3.62
C PRO A 110 -18.56 -2.31 2.38
N VAL A 111 -18.08 -3.23 1.56
CA VAL A 111 -17.29 -2.95 0.36
C VAL A 111 -18.08 -3.34 -0.88
N THR A 112 -18.13 -2.44 -1.86
CA THR A 112 -18.60 -2.75 -3.22
C THR A 112 -17.44 -2.69 -4.20
N HIS A 113 -17.47 -3.57 -5.19
CA HIS A 113 -16.46 -3.74 -6.21
C HIS A 113 -17.08 -3.47 -7.58
N TYR A 114 -16.43 -2.61 -8.36
CA TYR A 114 -16.81 -2.34 -9.74
C TYR A 114 -15.61 -2.54 -10.65
N LYS A 115 -15.89 -2.89 -11.92
CA LYS A 115 -14.89 -2.78 -12.99
C LYS A 115 -15.38 -1.80 -14.02
N LEU A 116 -14.52 -0.88 -14.44
CA LEU A 116 -14.76 -0.01 -15.57
C LEU A 116 -13.85 -0.41 -16.73
N TYR A 117 -14.45 -0.60 -17.90
CA TYR A 117 -13.76 -1.11 -19.07
C TYR A 117 -13.39 0.01 -20.02
N TYR A 118 -12.16 0.01 -20.51
CA TYR A 118 -11.67 0.95 -21.50
C TYR A 118 -11.03 0.24 -22.68
N LYS A 119 -10.91 0.93 -23.82
CA LYS A 119 -10.22 0.40 -24.99
C LYS A 119 -8.73 0.68 -24.90
N SER A 120 -7.92 -0.36 -24.75
CA SER A 120 -6.46 -0.22 -24.68
C SER A 120 -5.87 0.34 -25.99
N LYS A 121 -4.88 1.21 -25.85
CA LYS A 121 -4.01 1.72 -26.91
C LYS A 121 -2.71 0.94 -26.99
N VAL A 122 -2.31 0.26 -25.92
CA VAL A 122 -1.12 -0.60 -25.86
C VAL A 122 -1.41 -2.02 -26.33
N ASP A 123 -2.50 -2.62 -25.83
CA ASP A 123 -2.93 -3.96 -26.19
C ASP A 123 -4.12 -3.91 -27.14
N THR A 124 -3.85 -3.98 -28.43
CA THR A 124 -4.91 -4.02 -29.45
C THR A 124 -5.46 -5.43 -29.68
N SER A 125 -4.95 -6.45 -28.98
CA SER A 125 -5.41 -7.85 -29.13
C SER A 125 -6.59 -8.18 -28.23
N HIS A 126 -6.74 -7.47 -27.11
CA HIS A 126 -7.92 -7.54 -26.25
C HIS A 126 -8.88 -6.39 -26.59
N VAL A 127 -10.18 -6.68 -26.55
CA VAL A 127 -11.21 -5.71 -26.94
C VAL A 127 -11.38 -4.63 -25.87
N GLU A 128 -11.29 -5.01 -24.59
CA GLU A 128 -11.49 -4.13 -23.43
C GLU A 128 -10.58 -4.55 -22.28
N GLU A 129 -10.03 -3.57 -21.55
CA GLU A 129 -9.25 -3.78 -20.32
C GLU A 129 -9.98 -3.14 -19.12
N PRO A 130 -10.01 -3.78 -17.95
CA PRO A 130 -10.66 -3.24 -16.76
C PRO A 130 -9.72 -2.39 -15.89
N ILE A 131 -10.29 -1.36 -15.26
CA ILE A 131 -9.81 -0.74 -14.02
C ILE A 131 -10.73 -1.19 -12.88
N LEU A 132 -10.15 -1.61 -11.77
CA LEU A 132 -10.90 -2.00 -10.57
C LEU A 132 -11.16 -0.76 -9.71
N LEU A 133 -12.39 -0.65 -9.22
CA LEU A 133 -12.83 0.35 -8.26
C LEU A 133 -13.39 -0.37 -7.05
N ASP A 134 -12.67 -0.27 -5.93
CA ASP A 134 -13.07 -0.81 -4.64
C ASP A 134 -13.54 0.35 -3.76
N VAL A 135 -14.79 0.28 -3.31
CA VAL A 135 -15.46 1.32 -2.52
C VAL A 135 -15.78 0.79 -1.14
N LEU A 136 -15.16 1.36 -0.12
CA LEU A 136 -15.53 1.12 1.28
C LEU A 136 -16.58 2.16 1.73
N HIS A 137 -17.74 1.67 2.17
CA HIS A 137 -18.85 2.50 2.63
C HIS A 137 -18.76 2.76 4.13
N THR A 138 -17.98 3.77 4.53
CA THR A 138 -17.82 4.19 5.92
C THR A 138 -17.49 5.68 6.02
N ALA A 139 -17.64 6.24 7.22
CA ALA A 139 -17.16 7.59 7.53
C ALA A 139 -15.63 7.62 7.50
N ASN A 140 -15.03 8.81 7.41
CA ASN A 140 -13.57 8.97 7.41
C ASN A 140 -12.92 8.33 8.67
N PRO A 141 -12.08 7.28 8.53
CA PRO A 141 -11.39 6.70 9.68
C PRO A 141 -10.06 7.43 10.00
N TYR A 142 -9.60 8.33 9.13
CA TYR A 142 -8.30 8.97 9.24
C TYR A 142 -8.36 10.26 10.07
N PRO A 143 -7.46 10.44 11.05
CA PRO A 143 -7.41 11.67 11.83
C PRO A 143 -7.08 12.91 10.97
N VAL A 144 -6.25 12.74 9.93
CA VAL A 144 -5.84 13.83 9.04
C VAL A 144 -5.94 13.42 7.57
N VAL A 145 -6.70 14.20 6.81
CA VAL A 145 -6.80 14.14 5.35
C VAL A 145 -6.50 15.52 4.76
N VAL A 146 -5.92 15.54 3.57
CA VAL A 146 -5.56 16.76 2.85
C VAL A 146 -6.11 16.72 1.44
N ASP A 147 -6.39 17.89 0.87
CA ASP A 147 -6.69 18.01 -0.55
C ASP A 147 -5.39 17.86 -1.36
N HIS A 148 -5.39 16.93 -2.30
CA HIS A 148 -4.27 16.67 -3.20
C HIS A 148 -4.73 16.80 -4.66
N PRO A 149 -3.96 17.46 -5.54
CA PRO A 149 -4.30 17.52 -6.96
C PRO A 149 -4.18 16.14 -7.61
N VAL A 150 -5.12 15.81 -8.51
CA VAL A 150 -4.98 14.64 -9.39
C VAL A 150 -4.01 15.00 -10.53
N GLU A 151 -2.74 15.17 -10.18
CA GLU A 151 -1.65 15.50 -11.06
C GLU A 151 -0.43 14.63 -10.75
N HIS A 152 0.26 14.19 -11.79
CA HIS A 152 1.45 13.37 -11.66
C HIS A 152 2.30 13.49 -12.93
N ASP A 153 3.62 13.28 -12.85
CA ASP A 153 4.55 13.30 -13.98
C ASP A 153 4.22 12.27 -15.09
N TRP A 154 3.27 11.37 -14.83
CA TRP A 154 2.80 10.35 -15.77
C TRP A 154 1.52 10.78 -16.51
N LEU A 155 0.95 11.92 -16.13
CA LEU A 155 -0.24 12.50 -16.73
C LEU A 155 0.15 13.76 -17.51
N GLN A 156 -0.59 14.05 -18.57
CA GLN A 156 -0.58 15.37 -19.18
C GLN A 156 -1.76 16.14 -18.65
N CYS A 157 -1.50 17.24 -17.96
CA CYS A 157 -2.52 18.09 -17.33
C CYS A 157 -2.46 19.51 -17.87
N GLU A 158 -3.63 20.12 -18.07
CA GLU A 158 -3.80 21.53 -18.43
C GLU A 158 -4.93 22.16 -17.61
N GLY A 159 -4.86 23.47 -17.37
CA GLY A 159 -5.85 24.20 -16.56
C GLY A 159 -5.77 23.87 -15.07
N GLU A 160 -6.84 24.13 -14.33
CA GLU A 160 -6.89 23.88 -12.89
C GLU A 160 -7.00 22.37 -12.57
N PRO A 161 -6.25 21.85 -11.58
CA PRO A 161 -6.37 20.46 -11.16
C PRO A 161 -7.67 20.19 -10.41
N VAL A 162 -8.21 18.98 -10.60
CA VAL A 162 -9.23 18.43 -9.71
C VAL A 162 -8.56 18.00 -8.41
N LEU A 163 -9.19 18.32 -7.28
CA LEU A 163 -8.70 17.95 -5.96
C LEU A 163 -9.45 16.73 -5.42
N VAL A 164 -8.69 15.83 -4.78
CA VAL A 164 -9.20 14.67 -4.03
C VAL A 164 -8.71 14.73 -2.60
N LYS A 165 -9.50 14.23 -1.65
CA LYS A 165 -9.01 14.03 -0.29
C LYS A 165 -8.15 12.79 -0.22
N VAL A 166 -6.97 12.90 0.39
CA VAL A 166 -6.04 11.78 0.62
C VAL A 166 -5.56 11.84 2.07
N PRO A 167 -5.48 10.72 2.81
CA PRO A 167 -4.81 10.68 4.11
C PRO A 167 -3.33 11.08 3.99
N VAL A 168 -2.79 11.73 5.02
CA VAL A 168 -1.34 12.00 5.08
C VAL A 168 -0.55 10.71 5.28
N TYR A 169 0.76 10.72 5.00
CA TYR A 169 1.59 9.51 5.04
C TYR A 169 1.56 8.77 6.38
N ASP A 170 1.52 9.47 7.51
CA ASP A 170 1.39 8.85 8.83
C ASP A 170 0.09 8.04 8.95
N CYS A 171 -1.04 8.58 8.47
CA CYS A 171 -2.33 7.88 8.46
C CYS A 171 -2.34 6.70 7.47
N ILE A 172 -1.74 6.86 6.29
CA ILE A 172 -1.59 5.75 5.33
C ILE A 172 -0.76 4.63 5.94
N LEU A 173 0.33 4.96 6.66
CA LEU A 173 1.16 3.97 7.33
C LEU A 173 0.36 3.18 8.37
N GLY A 174 -0.42 3.87 9.22
CA GLY A 174 -1.29 3.24 10.21
C GLY A 174 -2.31 2.28 9.56
N ASP A 175 -3.08 2.75 8.58
CA ASP A 175 -4.03 1.91 7.84
C ASP A 175 -3.36 0.68 7.23
N LYS A 176 -2.28 0.92 6.48
CA LYS A 176 -1.62 -0.13 5.70
C LYS A 176 -0.94 -1.18 6.57
N LEU A 177 -0.59 -0.84 7.81
CA LEU A 177 -0.02 -1.79 8.75
C LEU A 177 -1.03 -2.91 9.09
N THR A 178 -2.33 -2.59 9.14
CA THR A 178 -3.41 -3.58 9.35
C THR A 178 -3.48 -4.62 8.23
N ALA A 179 -3.00 -4.28 7.03
CA ALA A 179 -2.97 -5.16 5.86
C ALA A 179 -1.77 -6.13 5.86
N PHE A 180 -0.76 -5.90 6.71
CA PHE A 180 0.45 -6.74 6.85
C PHE A 180 0.46 -7.52 8.17
N ALA A 181 -0.61 -8.27 8.41
CA ALA A 181 -0.76 -9.20 9.53
C ALA A 181 -1.34 -10.52 8.99
N PRO A 182 -0.50 -11.44 8.48
CA PRO A 182 -0.91 -12.55 7.61
C PRO A 182 -1.61 -13.73 8.33
N LYS A 183 -1.82 -13.65 9.64
CA LYS A 183 -2.59 -14.63 10.43
C LYS A 183 -3.86 -14.02 11.05
N THR A 184 -4.02 -12.70 11.03
CA THR A 184 -5.10 -11.97 11.71
C THR A 184 -5.93 -11.10 10.76
N THR A 185 -5.58 -9.83 10.57
CA THR A 185 -6.37 -8.85 9.78
C THR A 185 -5.89 -8.71 8.34
N GLY A 186 -4.62 -8.96 8.07
CA GLY A 186 -4.01 -8.67 6.77
C GLY A 186 -4.38 -9.65 5.67
N ILE A 187 -3.53 -9.69 4.64
CA ILE A 187 -3.64 -10.69 3.58
C ILE A 187 -3.21 -12.05 4.15
N LEU A 188 -4.19 -12.87 4.50
CA LEU A 188 -3.93 -14.14 5.18
C LEU A 188 -3.11 -15.10 4.32
N TYR A 189 -2.17 -15.83 4.95
CA TYR A 189 -1.41 -16.88 4.26
C TYR A 189 -2.31 -17.89 3.53
N THR A 190 -3.47 -18.23 4.10
CA THR A 190 -4.44 -19.16 3.52
C THR A 190 -5.03 -18.71 2.18
N LYS A 191 -4.86 -17.44 1.79
CA LYS A 191 -5.29 -16.92 0.48
C LYS A 191 -4.31 -17.22 -0.64
N GLU A 192 -3.11 -17.74 -0.36
CA GLU A 192 -2.06 -18.02 -1.36
C GLU A 192 -1.76 -16.82 -2.27
N ARG A 193 -1.67 -15.62 -1.67
CA ARG A 193 -1.36 -14.33 -2.33
C ARG A 193 -0.02 -13.73 -1.85
N PRO A 194 1.10 -14.44 -2.05
CA PRO A 194 2.39 -14.05 -1.47
C PRO A 194 2.92 -12.72 -1.99
N VAL A 195 2.64 -12.37 -3.25
CA VAL A 195 3.08 -11.10 -3.83
C VAL A 195 2.33 -9.94 -3.19
N GLU A 196 1.03 -10.09 -2.95
CA GLU A 196 0.20 -9.06 -2.35
C GLU A 196 0.60 -8.80 -0.89
N VAL A 197 0.98 -9.85 -0.14
CA VAL A 197 1.56 -9.72 1.21
C VAL A 197 2.84 -8.88 1.16
N ILE A 198 3.77 -9.21 0.23
CA ILE A 198 5.07 -8.51 0.15
C ILE A 198 4.93 -7.09 -0.41
N LYS A 199 3.92 -6.80 -1.24
CA LYS A 199 3.57 -5.42 -1.62
C LYS A 199 3.22 -4.58 -0.39
N GLN A 200 2.59 -5.15 0.64
CA GLN A 200 2.34 -4.43 1.89
C GLN A 200 3.65 -4.08 2.60
N LEU A 201 4.52 -5.06 2.84
CA LEU A 201 5.83 -4.82 3.46
C LEU A 201 6.67 -3.80 2.69
N TYR A 202 6.65 -3.85 1.37
CA TYR A 202 7.37 -2.91 0.51
C TYR A 202 6.88 -1.46 0.69
N ASP A 203 5.56 -1.25 0.68
CA ASP A 203 4.98 0.07 0.85
C ASP A 203 5.16 0.59 2.29
N LEU A 204 5.00 -0.27 3.29
CA LEU A 204 5.29 0.04 4.71
C LEU A 204 6.76 0.45 4.87
N SER A 205 7.65 -0.31 4.23
CA SER A 205 9.03 0.04 3.89
C SER A 205 9.26 1.52 3.61
N TYR A 206 8.59 1.99 2.57
CA TYR A 206 8.70 3.33 2.06
C TYR A 206 8.07 4.37 3.00
N LEU A 207 6.89 4.07 3.53
CA LEU A 207 6.14 4.96 4.41
C LEU A 207 6.84 5.17 5.77
N PHE A 208 7.55 4.16 6.28
CA PHE A 208 8.36 4.29 7.49
C PHE A 208 9.39 5.44 7.37
N ASP A 209 10.02 5.57 6.19
CA ASP A 209 11.00 6.64 5.94
C ASP A 209 10.35 8.03 5.76
N LYS A 210 9.02 8.12 5.87
CA LYS A 210 8.21 9.33 5.73
C LYS A 210 7.47 9.72 7.01
N ILE A 211 7.73 9.03 8.12
CA ILE A 211 7.06 9.33 9.38
C ILE A 211 7.43 10.74 9.84
N GLU A 212 6.41 11.56 10.06
CA GLU A 212 6.55 12.89 10.67
C GLU A 212 5.96 12.89 12.10
N SER A 213 4.89 12.12 12.32
CA SER A 213 4.21 12.02 13.61
C SER A 213 3.85 10.57 13.96
N LEU A 214 4.64 9.96 14.85
CA LEU A 214 4.33 8.63 15.40
C LEU A 214 2.96 8.57 16.12
N PRO A 215 2.53 9.57 16.91
CA PRO A 215 1.19 9.60 17.49
C PRO A 215 0.08 9.49 16.43
N LEU A 216 0.26 10.16 15.28
CA LEU A 216 -0.72 10.12 14.20
C LEU A 216 -0.78 8.75 13.51
N VAL A 217 0.38 8.07 13.38
CA VAL A 217 0.44 6.67 12.93
C VAL A 217 -0.34 5.76 13.90
N LYS A 218 -0.14 5.94 15.21
CA LYS A 218 -0.79 5.14 16.25
C LYS A 218 -2.30 5.33 16.25
N GLU A 219 -2.78 6.56 16.29
CA GLU A 219 -4.21 6.88 16.27
C GLU A 219 -4.88 6.31 15.02
N SER A 220 -4.26 6.49 13.84
CA SER A 220 -4.80 5.94 12.60
C SER A 220 -4.80 4.41 12.58
N TYR A 221 -3.77 3.75 13.14
CA TYR A 221 -3.75 2.29 13.24
C TYR A 221 -4.84 1.76 14.16
N GLU A 222 -4.99 2.37 15.36
CA GLU A 222 -5.97 1.96 16.36
C GLU A 222 -7.42 2.11 15.86
N HIS A 223 -7.74 3.17 15.11
CA HIS A 223 -9.07 3.31 14.49
C HIS A 223 -9.32 2.24 13.42
N VAL A 224 -8.40 2.09 12.45
CA VAL A 224 -8.62 1.18 11.31
C VAL A 224 -8.61 -0.28 11.76
N VAL A 225 -7.73 -0.68 12.69
CA VAL A 225 -7.65 -2.07 13.14
C VAL A 225 -8.93 -2.52 13.87
N VAL A 226 -9.61 -1.61 14.60
CA VAL A 226 -10.88 -1.92 15.26
C VAL A 226 -11.96 -2.27 14.22
N GLU A 227 -12.05 -1.49 13.14
CA GLU A 227 -12.97 -1.79 12.03
C GLU A 227 -12.62 -3.13 11.35
N GLU A 228 -11.33 -3.35 11.04
CA GLU A 228 -10.87 -4.58 10.39
C GLU A 228 -11.13 -5.84 11.25
N LEU A 229 -10.99 -5.74 12.57
CA LEU A 229 -11.33 -6.81 13.52
C LEU A 229 -12.83 -7.08 13.55
N ALA A 230 -13.65 -6.02 13.57
CA ALA A 230 -15.11 -6.13 13.53
C ALA A 230 -15.59 -6.82 12.25
N PHE A 231 -15.07 -6.43 11.08
CA PHE A 231 -15.42 -7.06 9.79
C PHE A 231 -15.08 -8.55 9.72
N ARG A 232 -14.06 -8.99 10.47
CA ARG A 232 -13.63 -10.39 10.55
C ARG A 232 -14.20 -11.15 11.75
N LYS A 233 -14.95 -10.47 12.62
CA LYS A 233 -15.49 -11.03 13.88
C LYS A 233 -14.40 -11.65 14.78
N LEU A 234 -13.22 -11.04 14.78
CA LEU A 234 -12.11 -11.46 15.62
C LEU A 234 -12.22 -10.80 17.00
N THR A 235 -11.91 -11.57 18.05
CA THR A 235 -11.95 -11.13 19.45
C THR A 235 -10.53 -11.05 20.02
N ILE A 236 -9.64 -10.38 19.28
CA ILE A 236 -8.26 -10.11 19.65
C ILE A 236 -8.03 -8.60 19.76
N THR A 237 -6.94 -8.21 20.39
CA THR A 237 -6.51 -6.82 20.57
C THR A 237 -5.68 -6.32 19.39
N TYR A 238 -5.58 -5.01 19.22
CA TYR A 238 -4.66 -4.41 18.24
C TYR A 238 -3.20 -4.83 18.50
N ALA A 239 -2.82 -5.04 19.77
CA ALA A 239 -1.48 -5.46 20.14
C ALA A 239 -1.14 -6.88 19.66
N GLU A 240 -2.13 -7.78 19.61
CA GLU A 240 -2.00 -9.12 19.03
C GLU A 240 -1.89 -9.09 17.50
N VAL A 241 -2.56 -8.15 16.83
CA VAL A 241 -2.38 -7.92 15.39
C VAL A 241 -0.97 -7.41 15.09
N LEU A 242 -0.43 -6.50 15.90
CA LEU A 242 0.97 -6.07 15.80
C LEU A 242 1.95 -7.22 16.04
N ASP A 243 1.63 -8.16 16.94
CA ASP A 243 2.48 -9.34 17.18
C ASP A 243 2.53 -10.28 15.96
N ASP A 244 1.42 -10.46 15.25
CA ASP A 244 1.38 -11.19 13.97
C ASP A 244 2.29 -10.52 12.92
N THR A 245 2.24 -9.19 12.80
CA THR A 245 3.16 -8.43 11.95
C THR A 245 4.63 -8.66 12.34
N ILE A 246 4.96 -8.55 13.64
CA ILE A 246 6.32 -8.77 14.15
C ILE A 246 6.80 -10.20 13.87
N GLU A 247 5.93 -11.20 14.02
CA GLU A 247 6.23 -12.60 13.72
C GLU A 247 6.59 -12.77 12.24
N ALA A 248 5.77 -12.22 11.32
CA ALA A 248 6.07 -12.24 9.89
C ALA A 248 7.42 -11.58 9.56
N CYS A 249 7.73 -10.44 10.20
CA CYS A 249 9.04 -9.79 10.07
C CYS A 249 10.20 -10.68 10.56
N LEU A 250 10.03 -11.37 11.69
CA LEU A 250 11.03 -12.29 12.23
C LEU A 250 11.26 -13.49 11.29
N VAL A 251 10.20 -14.05 10.70
CA VAL A 251 10.30 -15.14 9.72
C VAL A 251 11.20 -14.74 8.54
N ILE A 252 11.00 -13.53 7.99
CA ILE A 252 11.83 -12.98 6.91
C ILE A 252 13.29 -12.84 7.34
N ALA A 253 13.53 -12.30 8.54
CA ALA A 253 14.88 -12.07 9.07
C ALA A 253 15.64 -13.36 9.39
N GLN A 254 14.96 -14.38 9.91
CA GLN A 254 15.57 -15.65 10.30
C GLN A 254 16.09 -16.44 9.09
N ARG A 255 15.34 -16.42 7.98
CA ARG A 255 15.58 -17.25 6.79
C ARG A 255 15.59 -18.75 7.09
N LYS A 256 14.77 -19.17 8.05
CA LYS A 256 14.64 -20.58 8.40
C LYS A 256 13.54 -21.20 7.53
N GLU A 257 13.87 -22.30 6.87
CA GLU A 257 12.92 -23.07 6.08
C GLU A 257 11.67 -23.41 6.90
N SER A 258 10.54 -22.96 6.40
CA SER A 258 9.19 -23.13 6.95
C SER A 258 8.16 -22.82 5.85
N GLU A 259 6.91 -23.23 6.02
CA GLU A 259 5.85 -22.90 5.06
C GLU A 259 5.67 -21.37 4.93
N GLU A 260 5.67 -20.66 6.06
CA GLU A 260 5.55 -19.20 6.13
C GLU A 260 6.74 -18.51 5.43
N PHE A 261 7.97 -18.94 5.71
CA PHE A 261 9.14 -18.38 5.02
C PHE A 261 9.07 -18.63 3.52
N ASN A 262 8.67 -19.84 3.08
CA ASN A 262 8.55 -20.17 1.67
C ASN A 262 7.47 -19.34 0.97
N HIS A 263 6.36 -19.07 1.64
CA HIS A 263 5.30 -18.19 1.15
C HIS A 263 5.82 -16.76 0.97
N LEU A 264 6.41 -16.16 2.01
CA LEU A 264 6.96 -14.80 1.95
C LEU A 264 8.10 -14.68 0.93
N HIS A 265 9.01 -15.65 0.90
CA HIS A 265 10.13 -15.68 -0.03
C HIS A 265 9.66 -15.77 -1.50
N ARG A 266 8.62 -16.55 -1.78
CA ARG A 266 7.96 -16.58 -3.11
C ARG A 266 7.44 -15.20 -3.49
N GLY A 267 6.85 -14.47 -2.55
CA GLY A 267 6.40 -13.09 -2.75
C GLY A 267 7.55 -12.14 -3.08
N ILE A 268 8.65 -12.22 -2.32
CA ILE A 268 9.87 -11.40 -2.53
C ILE A 268 10.46 -11.66 -3.92
N MET A 269 10.50 -12.91 -4.37
CA MET A 269 11.02 -13.26 -5.68
C MET A 269 10.16 -12.75 -6.84
N ASN A 270 8.84 -12.66 -6.65
CA ASN A 270 7.89 -12.35 -7.72
C ASN A 270 7.41 -10.89 -7.73
N ILE A 271 7.75 -10.09 -6.72
CA ILE A 271 7.36 -8.67 -6.66
C ILE A 271 8.03 -7.81 -7.75
N THR A 272 9.12 -8.29 -8.36
CA THR A 272 9.97 -7.54 -9.31
C THR A 272 9.24 -6.94 -10.50
N ASN A 273 8.10 -7.52 -10.92
CA ASN A 273 7.32 -7.02 -12.05
C ASN A 273 6.39 -5.85 -11.68
N PHE A 274 6.23 -5.58 -10.39
CA PHE A 274 5.32 -4.56 -9.87
C PHE A 274 6.06 -3.33 -9.33
N ILE A 275 7.36 -3.43 -9.09
CA ILE A 275 8.19 -2.39 -8.47
C ILE A 275 9.16 -1.78 -9.49
N ILE A 276 9.56 -0.54 -9.24
CA ILE A 276 10.56 0.15 -10.06
C ILE A 276 11.97 -0.15 -9.53
N ASP A 277 12.13 -0.12 -8.21
CA ASP A 277 13.40 -0.39 -7.54
C ASP A 277 13.62 -1.89 -7.32
N ARG A 278 14.87 -2.28 -7.04
CA ARG A 278 15.19 -3.66 -6.65
C ARG A 278 14.69 -3.95 -5.23
N PHE A 279 14.05 -5.10 -5.05
CA PHE A 279 13.68 -5.63 -3.74
C PHE A 279 13.94 -7.14 -3.68
N LYS A 280 15.02 -7.54 -3.00
CA LYS A 280 15.37 -8.95 -2.76
C LYS A 280 15.36 -9.22 -1.25
N ILE A 281 15.77 -10.42 -0.85
CA ILE A 281 15.78 -10.84 0.55
C ILE A 281 16.59 -9.92 1.47
N GLU A 282 17.65 -9.27 0.98
CA GLU A 282 18.43 -8.33 1.80
C GLU A 282 17.65 -7.03 2.07
N GLU A 283 16.99 -6.48 1.06
CA GLU A 283 16.13 -5.29 1.20
C GLU A 283 14.87 -5.63 2.02
N ALA A 284 14.30 -6.83 1.85
CA ALA A 284 13.16 -7.29 2.64
C ALA A 284 13.48 -7.44 4.13
N ILE A 285 14.73 -7.75 4.50
CA ILE A 285 15.14 -7.84 5.91
C ILE A 285 15.32 -6.46 6.53
N VAL A 286 15.76 -5.47 5.76
CA VAL A 286 15.73 -4.06 6.20
C VAL A 286 14.29 -3.63 6.44
N ALA A 287 13.41 -3.88 5.47
CA ALA A 287 11.99 -3.55 5.60
C ALA A 287 11.36 -4.24 6.82
N ALA A 288 11.62 -5.54 7.01
CA ALA A 288 11.14 -6.28 8.17
C ALA A 288 11.66 -5.70 9.50
N GLY A 289 12.93 -5.27 9.56
CA GLY A 289 13.48 -4.60 10.74
C GLY A 289 12.79 -3.28 11.05
N LYS A 290 12.57 -2.42 10.04
CA LYS A 290 11.83 -1.15 10.17
C LYS A 290 10.43 -1.38 10.72
N ILE A 291 9.70 -2.34 10.16
CA ILE A 291 8.30 -2.58 10.54
C ILE A 291 8.19 -3.26 11.90
N ALA A 292 9.08 -4.21 12.24
CA ALA A 292 9.12 -4.77 13.60
C ALA A 292 9.44 -3.68 14.65
N TYR A 293 10.35 -2.76 14.34
CA TYR A 293 10.65 -1.62 15.21
C TYR A 293 9.42 -0.70 15.36
N LEU A 294 8.75 -0.34 14.26
CA LEU A 294 7.52 0.44 14.28
C LEU A 294 6.44 -0.22 15.14
N CYS A 295 6.16 -1.51 14.95
CA CYS A 295 5.15 -2.21 15.74
C CYS A 295 5.45 -2.14 17.24
N LEU A 296 6.71 -2.29 17.65
CA LEU A 296 7.10 -2.20 19.06
C LEU A 296 7.04 -0.76 19.60
N LEU A 297 7.32 0.24 18.77
CA LEU A 297 7.07 1.64 19.12
C LEU A 297 5.58 1.91 19.37
N LEU A 298 4.70 1.41 18.50
CA LEU A 298 3.25 1.59 18.63
C LEU A 298 2.67 0.87 19.85
N LYS A 299 3.26 -0.27 20.24
CA LYS A 299 2.91 -1.01 21.47
C LYS A 299 3.39 -0.33 22.75
N SER A 300 4.36 0.57 22.67
CA SER A 300 4.87 1.26 23.85
C SER A 300 3.83 2.23 24.42
N GLU A 301 3.80 2.33 25.75
CA GLU A 301 3.02 3.35 26.47
C GLU A 301 3.76 4.68 26.58
N ASP A 302 5.09 4.66 26.42
CA ASP A 302 5.94 5.84 26.49
C ASP A 302 5.87 6.68 25.20
N GLU A 303 6.07 7.99 25.35
CA GLU A 303 6.22 8.89 24.22
C GLU A 303 7.58 8.67 23.55
N MET A 304 7.56 8.07 22.36
CA MET A 304 8.75 7.63 21.65
C MET A 304 8.95 8.43 20.35
N VAL A 305 10.21 8.55 19.94
CA VAL A 305 10.59 9.13 18.65
C VAL A 305 11.18 8.04 17.77
N VAL A 306 10.81 8.04 16.49
CA VAL A 306 11.36 7.11 15.51
C VAL A 306 12.81 7.48 15.22
N GLU A 307 13.73 6.56 15.50
CA GLU A 307 15.13 6.72 15.12
C GLU A 307 15.39 6.14 13.72
N HIS A 308 16.10 6.89 12.88
CA HIS A 308 16.47 6.45 11.53
C HIS A 308 17.96 6.12 11.44
N PHE A 309 18.26 5.04 10.71
CA PHE A 309 19.63 4.69 10.37
C PHE A 309 20.26 5.76 9.47
N GLN A 310 21.43 6.26 9.88
CA GLN A 310 22.19 7.28 9.13
C GLN A 310 23.46 6.69 8.54
N SER A 311 24.20 5.88 9.32
CA SER A 311 25.44 5.26 8.83
C SER A 311 25.89 4.07 9.68
N PRO A 312 26.73 3.17 9.12
CA PRO A 312 27.24 2.00 9.84
C PRO A 312 28.08 2.31 11.10
N SER A 313 28.54 3.54 11.31
CA SER A 313 29.29 3.90 12.52
C SER A 313 28.42 3.86 13.79
N GLN A 314 27.11 4.09 13.67
CA GLN A 314 26.15 4.10 14.79
C GLN A 314 26.04 2.73 15.46
N ILE A 315 26.27 1.66 14.72
CA ILE A 315 26.09 0.30 15.21
C ILE A 315 27.37 -0.31 15.80
N LYS A 316 28.50 0.42 15.76
CA LYS A 316 29.83 -0.13 16.10
C LYS A 316 29.85 -0.79 17.47
N ASP A 317 29.28 -0.13 18.47
CA ASP A 317 29.31 -0.59 19.87
C ASP A 317 28.00 -1.26 20.30
N LEU A 318 27.01 -1.35 19.41
CA LEU A 318 25.71 -1.98 19.69
C LEU A 318 25.80 -3.51 19.60
N SER A 319 25.05 -4.21 20.43
CA SER A 319 24.95 -5.68 20.38
C SER A 319 23.61 -6.15 20.95
N ILE A 320 23.03 -7.16 20.32
CA ILE A 320 21.81 -7.80 20.81
C ILE A 320 22.21 -8.92 21.76
N THR A 321 22.08 -8.69 23.07
CA THR A 321 22.50 -9.64 24.12
C THR A 321 21.42 -10.66 24.49
N LYS A 322 20.16 -10.37 24.18
CA LYS A 322 19.02 -11.26 24.45
C LYS A 322 19.17 -12.58 23.69
N GLN A 323 19.13 -13.69 24.43
CA GLN A 323 19.52 -15.02 23.92
C GLN A 323 18.68 -15.47 22.71
N ASP A 324 17.37 -15.24 22.74
CA ASP A 324 16.46 -15.65 21.65
C ASP A 324 16.64 -14.85 20.35
N PHE A 325 17.34 -13.72 20.42
CA PHE A 325 17.52 -12.78 19.32
C PHE A 325 18.99 -12.54 18.96
N ASN A 326 19.95 -13.13 19.69
CA ASN A 326 21.38 -12.89 19.48
C ASN A 326 21.87 -13.28 18.08
N TRP A 327 21.14 -14.16 17.38
CA TRP A 327 21.42 -14.57 16.00
C TRP A 327 21.31 -13.39 15.02
N LEU A 328 20.57 -12.33 15.36
CA LEU A 328 20.49 -11.08 14.59
C LEU A 328 21.82 -10.32 14.54
N ASN A 329 22.75 -10.56 15.48
CA ASN A 329 24.09 -9.96 15.44
C ASN A 329 24.86 -10.32 14.15
N LYS A 330 24.49 -11.40 13.45
CA LYS A 330 25.05 -11.73 12.11
C LYS A 330 24.82 -10.60 11.09
N LEU A 331 23.73 -9.86 11.22
CA LEU A 331 23.36 -8.75 10.33
C LEU A 331 24.31 -7.56 10.50
N LYS A 332 24.94 -7.39 11.67
CA LYS A 332 25.82 -6.25 11.97
C LYS A 332 26.89 -6.04 10.91
N LYS A 333 27.41 -7.13 10.33
CA LYS A 333 28.41 -7.09 9.24
C LYS A 333 27.78 -7.16 7.85
N SER A 334 26.76 -7.99 7.64
CA SER A 334 26.20 -8.25 6.30
C SER A 334 25.19 -7.20 5.85
N ASN A 335 24.45 -6.63 6.79
CA ASN A 335 23.37 -5.67 6.56
C ASN A 335 23.23 -4.71 7.77
N PRO A 336 24.13 -3.71 7.88
CA PRO A 336 24.17 -2.75 8.99
C PRO A 336 22.86 -2.04 9.30
N GLU A 337 22.10 -1.66 8.26
CA GLU A 337 20.82 -0.97 8.41
C GLU A 337 19.77 -1.89 9.03
N ALA A 338 19.65 -3.13 8.56
CA ALA A 338 18.74 -4.09 9.17
C ALA A 338 19.12 -4.37 10.63
N PHE A 339 20.42 -4.51 10.92
CA PHE A 339 20.88 -4.70 12.30
C PHE A 339 20.48 -3.54 13.21
N PHE A 340 20.64 -2.29 12.75
CA PHE A 340 20.22 -1.10 13.51
C PHE A 340 18.75 -1.19 13.92
N TYR A 341 17.84 -1.42 12.97
CA TYR A 341 16.40 -1.45 13.30
C TYR A 341 16.02 -2.65 14.17
N TRP A 342 16.64 -3.82 13.96
CA TRP A 342 16.42 -4.97 14.83
C TRP A 342 16.95 -4.75 16.25
N GLU A 343 18.09 -4.08 16.41
CA GLU A 343 18.62 -3.74 17.73
C GLU A 343 17.65 -2.80 18.48
N LYS A 344 17.17 -1.75 17.81
CA LYS A 344 16.15 -0.83 18.35
C LYS A 344 14.84 -1.55 18.70
N ALA A 345 14.37 -2.42 17.82
CA ALA A 345 13.18 -3.24 18.06
C ALA A 345 13.35 -4.10 19.31
N ILE A 346 14.43 -4.89 19.40
CA ILE A 346 14.63 -5.80 20.54
C ILE A 346 14.83 -5.04 21.86
N ALA A 347 15.43 -3.84 21.84
CA ALA A 347 15.56 -3.00 23.02
C ALA A 347 14.20 -2.52 23.60
N LEU A 348 13.14 -2.47 22.77
CA LEU A 348 11.79 -2.11 23.21
C LEU A 348 10.96 -3.31 23.68
N LYS A 349 11.29 -4.54 23.27
CA LYS A 349 10.46 -5.73 23.53
C LYS A 349 10.34 -6.12 25.02
N ASP A 350 11.17 -5.54 25.89
CA ASP A 350 11.25 -5.84 27.32
C ASP A 350 10.99 -4.61 28.22
N LYS A 351 10.53 -3.49 27.64
CA LYS A 351 9.95 -2.37 28.38
C LYS A 351 8.45 -2.57 28.43
#